data_AF-A0A6N8L236-F1
#
_entry.id   AF-A0A6N8L236-F1
#
_cell.length_a   1.000
_cell.length_b   1.000
_cell.length_c   1.000
_cell.angle_alpha   90.00
_cell.angle_beta   90.00
_cell.angle_gamma   90.00
#
_symmetry.space_group_name_H-M   'P 1'
#
loop_
_entity.id
_entity.type
_entity.pdbx_description
1 polymer ?
#
loop_
_entity_poly.entity_id
_entity_poly.type
_entity_poly.pdbx_seq_one_letter_code
_entity_poly.pdbx_strand_id
1 'polypeptide(L)'
;MNTNFFNQIQQLDFTGVLQLNISKGVENNLIVSVILNNEQCGDSAKNLIPPLIFNATPQEFDEGFFQQITAPVKTVSGLMVDMEAFMKQMEAVKMQSEMEKQKAEKVKKEKEAKDKKYKDSMAKVDELEKEGKFREAWMKVPDIADFPEKADEIRKRKTSLSNKFATPNLFGAMEEATPKPPQVAEVTADYPIDETGEDEEETEY
;
A
#
# COMPACT_ATOMS: atom_id res chain seq x y z
N MET A 1 -32.44 31.85 -45.91
CA MET A 1 -31.25 30.99 -45.79
C MET A 1 -31.32 30.32 -44.43
N ASN A 2 -31.16 29.00 -44.34
CA ASN A 2 -31.14 28.29 -43.05
C ASN A 2 -29.82 28.60 -42.35
N THR A 3 -29.89 29.15 -41.14
CA THR A 3 -28.75 29.51 -40.30
C THR A 3 -28.28 28.29 -39.50
N ASN A 4 -27.05 27.82 -39.74
CA ASN A 4 -26.48 26.62 -39.11
C ASN A 4 -25.77 26.90 -37.76
N PHE A 5 -26.10 28.00 -37.09
CA PHE A 5 -25.37 28.49 -35.91
C PHE A 5 -25.27 27.43 -34.79
N PHE A 6 -26.40 26.89 -34.34
CA PHE A 6 -26.42 25.92 -33.23
C PHE A 6 -25.80 24.57 -33.60
N ASN A 7 -25.88 24.16 -34.87
CA ASN A 7 -25.21 22.95 -35.36
C ASN A 7 -23.68 23.12 -35.29
N GLN A 8 -23.16 24.30 -35.62
CA GLN A 8 -21.73 24.59 -35.51
C GLN A 8 -21.28 24.66 -34.03
N ILE A 9 -22.11 25.24 -33.14
CA ILE A 9 -21.85 25.21 -31.69
C ILE A 9 -21.77 23.77 -31.18
N GLN A 10 -22.67 22.88 -31.62
CA GLN A 10 -22.63 21.47 -31.24
C GLN A 10 -21.35 20.76 -31.71
N GLN A 11 -20.82 21.11 -32.89
CA GLN A 11 -19.58 20.52 -33.43
C GLN A 11 -18.30 20.98 -32.70
N LEU A 12 -18.37 22.03 -31.90
CA LEU A 12 -17.23 22.49 -31.10
C LEU A 12 -16.86 21.50 -29.99
N ASP A 13 -17.82 20.69 -29.52
CA ASP A 13 -17.64 19.63 -28.50
C ASP A 13 -16.87 20.12 -27.26
N PHE A 14 -17.39 21.18 -26.61
CA PHE A 14 -16.80 21.76 -25.41
C PHE A 14 -17.52 21.29 -24.14
N THR A 15 -16.81 21.32 -23.02
CA THR A 15 -17.36 21.04 -21.68
C THR A 15 -17.52 22.34 -20.90
N GLY A 16 -18.73 22.59 -20.40
CA GLY A 16 -19.06 23.76 -19.60
C GLY A 16 -20.06 24.69 -20.29
N VAL A 17 -19.96 25.99 -19.98
CA VAL A 17 -20.87 27.05 -20.41
C VAL A 17 -20.12 28.00 -21.34
N LEU A 18 -20.50 27.99 -22.62
CA LEU A 18 -20.01 28.96 -23.60
C LEU A 18 -20.86 30.23 -23.52
N GLN A 19 -20.29 31.32 -23.04
CA GLN A 19 -20.94 32.63 -22.99
C GLN A 19 -20.50 33.46 -24.19
N LEU A 20 -21.49 34.01 -24.88
CA LEU A 20 -21.28 34.81 -26.08
C LEU A 20 -22.00 36.15 -25.90
N ASN A 21 -21.23 37.23 -25.92
CA ASN A 21 -21.72 38.60 -25.78
C ASN A 21 -21.54 39.34 -27.10
N ILE A 22 -22.60 39.96 -27.60
CA ILE A 22 -22.57 40.73 -28.85
C ILE A 22 -22.96 42.17 -28.54
N SER A 23 -22.11 43.13 -28.88
CA SER A 23 -22.40 44.56 -28.80
C SER A 23 -22.21 45.23 -30.16
N LYS A 24 -22.91 46.36 -30.37
CA LYS A 24 -22.74 47.17 -31.58
C LYS A 24 -21.49 48.04 -31.42
N GLY A 25 -20.57 47.93 -32.38
CA GLY A 25 -19.39 48.77 -32.48
C GLY A 25 -19.66 50.08 -33.21
N VAL A 26 -18.58 50.80 -33.49
CA VAL A 26 -18.59 51.96 -34.41
C VAL A 26 -18.67 51.49 -35.87
N GLU A 27 -19.10 52.36 -36.77
CA GLU A 27 -19.08 52.10 -38.23
C GLU A 27 -19.80 50.81 -38.68
N ASN A 28 -20.90 50.46 -38.00
CA ASN A 28 -21.75 49.31 -38.34
C ASN A 28 -21.10 47.92 -38.09
N ASN A 29 -20.00 47.87 -37.34
CA ASN A 29 -19.37 46.62 -36.91
C ASN A 29 -20.06 46.02 -35.68
N LEU A 30 -19.82 44.73 -35.44
CA LEU A 30 -20.18 44.03 -34.21
C LEU A 30 -18.92 43.71 -33.41
N ILE A 31 -19.03 43.83 -32.09
CA ILE A 31 -18.01 43.37 -31.16
C ILE A 31 -18.55 42.11 -30.49
N VAL A 32 -17.87 40.98 -30.68
CA VAL A 32 -18.28 39.69 -30.14
C VAL A 32 -17.23 39.22 -29.15
N SER A 33 -17.65 38.92 -27.92
CA SER A 33 -16.83 38.35 -26.86
C SER A 33 -17.28 36.93 -26.57
N VAL A 34 -16.33 35.99 -26.52
CA VAL A 34 -16.56 34.56 -26.28
C VAL A 34 -15.72 34.11 -25.10
N ILE A 35 -16.36 33.51 -24.10
CA ILE A 35 -15.68 32.91 -22.95
C ILE A 35 -16.29 31.55 -22.63
N LEU A 36 -15.44 30.56 -22.36
CA LEU A 36 -15.85 29.22 -21.93
C LEU A 36 -15.60 29.09 -20.43
N ASN A 37 -16.66 28.80 -19.68
CA ASN A 37 -16.61 28.62 -18.24
C ASN A 37 -16.96 27.17 -17.87
N ASN A 38 -16.07 26.47 -17.16
CA ASN A 38 -16.37 25.13 -16.64
C ASN A 38 -16.46 25.17 -15.11
N GLU A 39 -17.67 25.01 -14.55
CA GLU A 39 -17.88 24.95 -13.09
C GLU A 39 -17.29 23.68 -12.47
N GLN A 40 -17.15 22.60 -13.24
CA GLN A 40 -16.60 21.34 -12.77
C GLN A 40 -15.09 21.40 -12.54
N CYS A 41 -14.39 22.36 -13.13
CA CYS A 41 -12.98 22.58 -12.87
C CYS A 41 -12.80 23.26 -11.51
N GLY A 42 -12.24 22.55 -10.53
CA GLY A 42 -11.97 23.09 -9.19
C GLY A 42 -10.83 24.11 -9.14
N ASP A 43 -10.04 24.24 -10.21
CA ASP A 43 -8.93 25.19 -10.28
C ASP A 43 -9.43 26.63 -10.51
N SER A 44 -9.02 27.55 -9.63
CA SER A 44 -9.37 28.97 -9.72
C SER A 44 -8.63 29.70 -10.85
N ALA A 45 -7.56 29.13 -11.38
CA ALA A 45 -6.82 29.66 -12.54
C ALA A 45 -7.69 29.73 -13.80
N LYS A 46 -8.80 28.95 -13.86
CA LYS A 46 -9.78 29.05 -14.95
C LYS A 46 -10.33 30.46 -15.15
N ASN A 47 -10.41 31.26 -14.08
CA ASN A 47 -10.90 32.63 -14.12
C ASN A 47 -9.88 33.63 -14.70
N LEU A 48 -8.63 33.20 -14.88
CA LEU A 48 -7.57 34.03 -15.49
C LEU A 48 -7.57 33.93 -17.02
N ILE A 49 -8.34 32.99 -17.59
CA ILE A 49 -8.43 32.83 -19.04
C ILE A 49 -9.19 34.04 -19.61
N PRO A 50 -8.55 34.88 -20.45
CA PRO A 50 -9.20 36.06 -20.98
C PRO A 50 -10.26 35.67 -22.02
N PRO A 51 -11.33 36.48 -22.16
CA PRO A 51 -12.31 36.28 -23.22
C PRO A 51 -11.69 36.56 -24.59
N LEU A 52 -12.16 35.83 -25.60
CA LEU A 52 -11.83 36.07 -27.01
C LEU A 52 -12.70 37.19 -27.53
N ILE A 53 -12.10 38.31 -27.93
CA ILE A 53 -12.82 39.50 -28.40
C ILE A 53 -12.52 39.71 -29.88
N PHE A 54 -13.58 39.82 -30.67
CA PHE A 54 -13.52 40.06 -32.11
C PHE A 54 -14.30 41.34 -32.44
N ASN A 55 -13.83 42.09 -33.44
CA ASN A 55 -14.51 43.25 -33.99
C ASN A 55 -14.50 43.12 -35.51
N ALA A 56 -15.68 42.91 -36.10
CA ALA A 56 -15.82 42.65 -37.53
C ALA A 56 -17.22 43.04 -38.02
N THR A 57 -17.41 43.06 -39.33
CA THR A 57 -18.73 43.23 -39.94
C THR A 57 -19.60 41.97 -39.74
N PRO A 58 -20.94 42.08 -39.80
CA PRO A 58 -21.81 40.90 -39.74
C PRO A 58 -21.47 39.84 -40.80
N GLN A 59 -21.11 40.26 -42.02
CA GLN A 59 -20.73 39.33 -43.09
C GLN A 59 -19.49 38.51 -42.75
N GLU A 60 -18.45 39.15 -42.20
CA GLU A 60 -17.21 38.45 -41.80
C GLU A 60 -17.46 37.46 -40.65
N PHE A 61 -18.38 37.78 -39.73
CA PHE A 61 -18.79 36.84 -38.70
C PHE A 61 -19.52 35.62 -39.29
N ASP A 62 -20.45 35.83 -40.22
CA ASP A 62 -21.20 34.72 -40.84
C ASP A 62 -20.28 33.74 -41.59
N GLU A 63 -19.20 34.23 -42.21
CA GLU A 63 -18.27 33.41 -42.99
C GLU A 63 -17.15 32.76 -42.15
N GLY A 64 -16.65 33.46 -41.13
CA GLY A 64 -15.39 33.12 -40.47
C GLY A 64 -15.44 32.87 -38.97
N PHE A 65 -16.54 33.21 -38.27
CA PHE A 65 -16.58 33.21 -36.81
C PHE A 65 -16.19 31.87 -36.19
N PHE A 66 -16.83 30.78 -36.63
CA PHE A 66 -16.58 29.45 -36.07
C PHE A 66 -15.19 28.92 -36.39
N GLN A 67 -14.62 29.28 -37.55
CA GLN A 67 -13.24 28.91 -37.88
C GLN A 67 -12.26 29.54 -36.89
N GLN A 68 -12.52 30.78 -36.48
CA GLN A 68 -11.67 31.51 -35.53
C GLN A 68 -11.83 31.01 -34.09
N ILE A 69 -13.04 30.67 -33.65
CA ILE A 69 -13.27 30.26 -32.25
C ILE A 69 -13.03 28.76 -32.00
N THR A 70 -13.03 27.91 -33.04
CA THR A 70 -12.97 26.45 -32.85
C THR A 70 -11.71 26.01 -32.10
N ALA A 71 -10.52 26.39 -32.57
CA ALA A 71 -9.27 25.95 -31.94
C ALA A 71 -9.09 26.52 -30.52
N PRO A 72 -9.32 27.84 -30.27
CA PRO A 72 -9.26 28.40 -28.94
C PRO A 72 -10.24 27.76 -27.95
N VAL A 73 -11.51 27.57 -28.34
CA VAL A 73 -12.54 26.98 -27.47
C VAL A 73 -12.18 25.54 -27.11
N LYS A 74 -11.73 24.74 -28.07
CA LYS A 74 -11.27 23.36 -27.81
C LYS A 74 -10.06 23.32 -26.87
N THR A 75 -9.12 24.26 -27.04
CA THR A 75 -7.92 24.34 -26.19
C THR A 75 -8.29 24.68 -24.75
N VAL A 76 -9.16 25.68 -24.55
CA VAL A 76 -9.64 26.07 -23.22
C VAL A 76 -10.47 24.96 -22.59
N SER A 77 -11.33 24.29 -23.37
CA SER A 77 -12.13 23.16 -22.89
C SER A 77 -11.24 22.01 -22.40
N GLY A 78 -10.27 21.59 -23.22
CA GLY A 78 -9.33 20.53 -22.85
C GLY A 78 -8.53 20.88 -21.61
N LEU A 79 -7.98 22.11 -21.55
CA LEU A 79 -7.23 22.59 -20.40
C LEU A 79 -8.04 22.52 -19.10
N MET A 80 -9.30 22.96 -19.11
CA MET A 80 -10.15 22.93 -17.91
C MET A 80 -10.48 21.49 -17.45
N VAL A 81 -10.61 20.55 -18.39
CA VAL A 81 -10.82 19.12 -18.08
C VAL A 81 -9.54 18.50 -17.50
N ASP A 82 -8.38 18.80 -18.09
CA ASP A 82 -7.08 18.30 -17.64
C ASP A 82 -6.73 18.84 -16.25
N MET A 83 -6.99 20.12 -15.98
CA MET A 83 -6.80 20.73 -14.66
C MET A 83 -7.64 20.02 -13.59
N GLU A 84 -8.89 19.70 -13.88
CA GLU A 84 -9.77 18.96 -12.96
C GLU A 84 -9.29 17.53 -12.72
N ALA A 85 -8.92 16.82 -13.79
CA ALA A 85 -8.40 15.47 -13.69
C ALA A 85 -7.10 15.42 -12.87
N PHE A 86 -6.20 16.37 -13.11
CA PHE A 86 -4.96 16.51 -12.37
C PHE A 86 -5.20 16.78 -10.88
N MET A 87 -6.11 17.70 -10.54
CA MET A 87 -6.46 18.00 -9.15
C MET A 87 -6.99 16.77 -8.41
N LYS A 88 -7.93 16.03 -9.03
CA LYS A 88 -8.46 14.77 -8.46
C LYS A 88 -7.37 13.72 -8.26
N GLN A 89 -6.48 13.55 -9.24
CA GLN A 89 -5.36 12.62 -9.11
C GLN A 89 -4.39 13.05 -8.01
N MET A 90 -4.10 14.35 -7.90
CA MET A 90 -3.23 14.89 -6.86
C MET A 90 -3.81 14.66 -5.46
N GLU A 91 -5.12 14.86 -5.28
CA GLU A 91 -5.81 14.56 -4.02
C GLU A 91 -5.75 13.07 -3.68
N ALA A 92 -6.03 12.19 -4.65
CA ALA A 92 -5.93 10.74 -4.46
C ALA A 92 -4.52 10.31 -4.02
N VAL A 93 -3.48 10.85 -4.66
CA VAL A 93 -2.07 10.56 -4.31
C VAL A 93 -1.73 11.09 -2.91
N LYS A 94 -2.19 12.30 -2.55
CA LYS A 94 -2.00 12.84 -1.19
C LYS A 94 -2.67 11.95 -0.14
N MET A 95 -3.92 11.55 -0.37
CA MET A 95 -4.65 10.65 0.52
C MET A 95 -3.92 9.31 0.67
N GLN A 96 -3.43 8.72 -0.42
CA GLN A 96 -2.66 7.48 -0.35
C GLN A 96 -1.36 7.65 0.45
N SER A 97 -0.62 8.73 0.23
CA SER A 97 0.61 9.03 0.97
C SER A 97 0.35 9.21 2.46
N GLU A 98 -0.71 9.91 2.83
CA GLU A 98 -1.12 10.09 4.24
C GLU A 98 -1.60 8.77 4.86
N MET A 99 -2.37 7.97 4.13
CA MET A 99 -2.79 6.65 4.59
C MET A 99 -1.61 5.70 4.79
N GLU A 100 -0.62 5.70 3.90
CA GLU A 100 0.60 4.89 4.06
C GLU A 100 1.44 5.35 5.24
N LYS A 101 1.59 6.67 5.44
CA LYS A 101 2.24 7.23 6.63
C LYS A 101 1.51 6.82 7.92
N GLN A 102 0.19 6.95 7.96
CA GLN A 102 -0.62 6.57 9.12
C GLN A 102 -0.58 5.05 9.38
N LYS A 103 -0.60 4.22 8.33
CA LYS A 103 -0.45 2.76 8.47
C LYS A 103 0.92 2.41 9.04
N ALA A 104 1.99 3.01 8.52
CA ALA A 104 3.34 2.81 9.03
C ALA A 104 3.47 3.26 10.50
N GLU A 105 2.87 4.39 10.86
CA GLU A 105 2.90 4.91 12.23
C GLU A 105 2.05 4.07 13.20
N LYS A 106 0.89 3.55 12.77
CA LYS A 106 0.08 2.61 13.55
C LYS A 106 0.80 1.30 13.79
N VAL A 107 1.40 0.70 12.75
CA VAL A 107 2.20 -0.53 12.89
C VAL A 107 3.38 -0.31 13.82
N LYS A 108 4.07 0.84 13.72
CA LYS A 108 5.18 1.17 14.62
C LYS A 108 4.73 1.33 16.07
N LYS A 109 3.65 2.07 16.33
CA LYS A 109 3.08 2.24 17.69
C LYS A 109 2.58 0.93 18.28
N GLU A 110 1.96 0.06 17.48
CA GLU A 110 1.53 -1.26 17.93
C GLU A 110 2.72 -2.17 18.27
N LYS A 111 3.79 -2.12 17.46
CA LYS A 111 5.02 -2.88 17.73
C LYS A 111 5.72 -2.38 19.00
N GLU A 112 5.87 -1.06 19.17
CA GLU A 112 6.43 -0.46 20.38
C GLU A 112 5.60 -0.77 21.64
N ALA A 113 4.27 -0.76 21.55
CA ALA A 113 3.38 -1.10 22.67
C ALA A 113 3.47 -2.59 23.04
N LYS A 114 3.56 -3.49 22.06
CA LYS A 114 3.81 -4.91 22.28
C LYS A 114 5.18 -5.13 22.93
N ASP A 115 6.24 -4.54 22.39
CA ASP A 115 7.60 -4.66 22.94
C ASP A 115 7.70 -4.15 24.38
N LYS A 116 7.00 -3.05 24.71
CA LYS A 116 6.95 -2.54 26.10
C LYS A 116 6.25 -3.52 27.04
N LYS A 117 5.10 -4.09 26.65
CA LYS A 117 4.38 -5.10 27.45
C LYS A 117 5.22 -6.37 27.66
N TYR A 118 5.98 -6.80 26.66
CA TYR A 118 6.90 -7.93 26.76
C TYR A 118 8.00 -7.64 27.80
N LYS A 119 8.67 -6.50 27.69
CA LYS A 119 9.73 -6.09 28.64
C LYS A 119 9.23 -5.98 30.07
N ASP A 120 8.08 -5.36 30.29
CA ASP A 120 7.48 -5.20 31.62
C ASP A 120 7.11 -6.55 32.24
N SER A 121 6.61 -7.49 31.43
CA SER A 121 6.24 -8.83 31.91
C SER A 121 7.49 -9.67 32.20
N MET A 122 8.51 -9.60 31.35
CA MET A 122 9.79 -10.28 31.58
C MET A 122 10.52 -9.73 32.81
N ALA A 123 10.47 -8.42 33.05
CA ALA A 123 11.04 -7.83 34.27
C ALA A 123 10.36 -8.38 35.54
N LYS A 124 9.02 -8.53 35.54
CA LYS A 124 8.29 -9.15 36.65
C LYS A 124 8.64 -10.62 36.85
N VAL A 125 8.85 -11.35 35.75
CA VAL A 125 9.32 -12.74 35.79
C VAL A 125 10.70 -12.81 36.46
N ASP A 126 11.61 -11.91 36.10
CA ASP A 126 12.98 -11.85 36.64
C ASP A 126 12.99 -11.47 38.14
N GLU A 127 12.11 -10.56 38.57
CA GLU A 127 11.91 -10.22 39.98
C GLU A 127 11.39 -11.41 40.79
N LEU A 128 10.33 -12.06 40.32
CA LEU A 128 9.76 -13.25 40.97
C LEU A 128 10.74 -14.43 41.00
N GLU A 129 11.60 -14.55 39.99
CA GLU A 129 12.70 -15.52 39.98
C GLU A 129 13.75 -15.22 41.06
N LYS A 130 14.14 -13.95 41.24
CA LYS A 130 15.06 -13.52 42.30
C LYS A 130 14.47 -13.71 43.70
N GLU A 131 13.17 -13.54 43.86
CA GLU A 131 12.43 -13.84 45.09
C GLU A 131 12.24 -15.35 45.34
N GLY A 132 12.65 -16.21 44.41
CA GLY A 132 12.51 -17.67 44.53
C GLY A 132 11.10 -18.21 44.25
N LYS A 133 10.17 -17.36 43.79
CA LYS A 133 8.78 -17.72 43.45
C LYS A 133 8.65 -18.21 42.01
N PHE A 134 9.37 -19.29 41.67
CA PHE A 134 9.49 -19.76 40.29
C PHE A 134 8.15 -20.18 39.64
N ARG A 135 7.17 -20.69 40.41
CA ARG A 135 5.82 -21.01 39.91
C ARG A 135 5.04 -19.77 39.50
N GLU A 136 5.13 -18.70 40.29
CA GLU A 136 4.49 -17.42 39.98
C GLU A 136 5.19 -16.72 38.81
N ALA A 137 6.53 -16.78 38.78
CA ALA A 137 7.33 -16.30 37.66
C ALA A 137 6.89 -16.98 36.34
N TRP A 138 6.72 -18.31 36.33
CA TRP A 138 6.30 -19.06 35.14
C TRP A 138 4.91 -18.64 34.62
N MET A 139 3.94 -18.41 35.51
CA MET A 139 2.60 -17.93 35.14
C MET A 139 2.61 -16.50 34.60
N LYS A 140 3.61 -15.69 34.97
CA LYS A 140 3.77 -14.31 34.49
C LYS A 140 4.58 -14.20 33.19
N VAL A 141 5.15 -15.30 32.70
CA VAL A 141 5.82 -15.29 31.40
C VAL A 141 4.80 -15.04 30.29
N PRO A 142 5.02 -14.03 29.43
CA PRO A 142 4.18 -13.78 28.26
C PRO A 142 3.96 -15.03 27.41
N ASP A 143 2.83 -15.11 26.69
CA ASP A 143 2.57 -16.24 25.82
C ASP A 143 3.20 -16.06 24.44
N ILE A 144 3.55 -17.19 23.82
CA ILE A 144 4.12 -17.26 22.48
C ILE A 144 3.13 -16.73 21.44
N ALA A 145 1.82 -16.94 21.68
CA ALA A 145 0.75 -16.43 20.82
C ALA A 145 0.71 -14.89 20.78
N ASP A 146 1.06 -14.21 21.88
CA ASP A 146 1.06 -12.76 21.97
C ASP A 146 2.33 -12.13 21.39
N PHE A 147 3.45 -12.88 21.41
CA PHE A 147 4.77 -12.43 20.97
C PHE A 147 5.47 -13.47 20.09
N PRO A 148 4.98 -13.71 18.86
CA PRO A 148 5.56 -14.69 17.96
C PRO A 148 7.01 -14.35 17.57
N GLU A 149 7.37 -13.05 17.51
CA GLU A 149 8.75 -12.60 17.25
C GLU A 149 9.72 -12.95 18.40
N LYS A 150 9.21 -13.23 19.61
CA LYS A 150 9.97 -13.59 20.82
C LYS A 150 9.68 -15.02 21.30
N ALA A 151 9.05 -15.84 20.45
CA ALA A 151 8.62 -17.19 20.77
C ALA A 151 9.73 -18.07 21.38
N ASP A 152 10.93 -18.02 20.79
CA ASP A 152 12.06 -18.84 21.23
C ASP A 152 12.61 -18.41 22.60
N GLU A 153 12.67 -17.10 22.87
CA GLU A 153 13.07 -16.55 24.16
C GLU A 153 12.06 -16.92 25.26
N ILE A 154 10.76 -16.77 24.97
CA ILE A 154 9.66 -17.14 25.86
C ILE A 154 9.70 -18.64 26.18
N ARG A 155 9.87 -19.48 25.17
CA ARG A 155 9.94 -20.93 25.34
C ARG A 155 11.11 -21.33 26.22
N LYS A 156 12.30 -20.78 25.96
CA LYS A 156 13.49 -21.00 26.81
C LYS A 156 13.25 -20.54 28.25
N ARG A 157 12.63 -19.38 28.46
CA ARG A 157 12.33 -18.86 29.80
C ARG A 157 11.30 -19.72 30.54
N LYS A 158 10.20 -20.10 29.89
CA LYS A 158 9.19 -21.02 30.44
C LYS A 158 9.81 -22.36 30.83
N THR A 159 10.63 -22.96 29.96
CA THR A 159 11.31 -24.24 30.27
C THR A 159 12.31 -24.08 31.41
N SER A 160 13.12 -23.02 31.42
CA SER A 160 14.10 -22.78 32.49
C SER A 160 13.44 -22.56 33.85
N LEU A 161 12.33 -21.82 33.92
CA LEU A 161 11.58 -21.62 35.15
C LEU A 161 10.88 -22.90 35.58
N SER A 162 10.26 -23.62 34.64
CA SER A 162 9.65 -24.93 34.90
C SER A 162 10.64 -25.89 35.55
N ASN A 163 11.86 -25.98 35.03
CA ASN A 163 12.90 -26.85 35.58
C ASN A 163 13.34 -26.45 37.01
N LYS A 164 13.17 -25.19 37.41
CA LYS A 164 13.55 -24.68 38.75
C LYS A 164 12.53 -24.99 39.84
N PHE A 165 11.26 -25.22 39.51
CA PHE A 165 10.23 -25.68 40.47
C PHE A 165 9.65 -27.06 40.17
N ALA A 166 9.99 -27.65 39.02
CA ALA A 166 9.84 -29.07 38.79
C ALA A 166 10.86 -29.77 39.70
N THR A 167 10.45 -30.02 40.94
CA THR A 167 11.10 -31.00 41.81
C THR A 167 11.24 -32.32 41.05
N PRO A 168 12.38 -33.02 41.10
CA PRO A 168 12.43 -34.41 40.65
C PRO A 168 11.64 -35.21 41.68
N ASN A 169 10.33 -35.34 41.49
CA ASN A 169 9.53 -36.34 42.18
C ASN A 169 8.16 -36.51 41.52
N LEU A 170 8.13 -37.31 40.44
CA LEU A 170 7.13 -38.38 40.26
C LEU A 170 7.51 -39.39 39.16
N PHE A 171 8.53 -39.16 38.33
CA PHE A 171 9.06 -40.15 37.38
C PHE A 171 10.59 -40.01 37.20
N GLY A 172 11.34 -40.22 38.29
CA GLY A 172 12.79 -40.08 38.31
C GLY A 172 13.46 -41.10 39.22
N ALA A 173 13.08 -42.37 39.07
CA ALA A 173 13.84 -43.51 39.55
C ALA A 173 14.03 -44.47 38.37
N MET A 174 14.89 -44.08 37.43
CA MET A 174 15.72 -45.04 36.74
C MET A 174 17.12 -44.42 36.73
N GLU A 175 17.82 -44.71 37.82
CA GLU A 175 19.24 -44.45 37.98
C GLU A 175 20.00 -44.85 36.72
N GLU A 176 20.87 -43.95 36.30
CA GLU A 176 22.12 -44.32 35.68
C GLU A 176 22.78 -45.45 36.48
N ALA A 177 22.87 -46.63 35.90
CA ALA A 177 23.88 -47.62 36.25
C ALA A 177 24.74 -47.86 35.00
N THR A 178 25.86 -47.14 34.91
CA THR A 178 27.02 -47.57 34.12
C THR A 178 27.89 -48.48 35.02
N PRO A 179 28.96 -49.15 34.51
CA PRO A 179 29.05 -50.17 33.46
C PRO A 179 29.71 -51.48 34.00
N LYS A 180 29.68 -52.60 33.25
CA LYS A 180 30.64 -53.72 33.48
C LYS A 180 30.85 -54.59 32.23
N PRO A 181 32.08 -54.75 31.72
CA PRO A 181 32.47 -55.84 30.80
C PRO A 181 33.39 -56.85 31.52
N PRO A 182 33.85 -57.96 30.89
CA PRO A 182 33.26 -58.79 29.84
C PRO A 182 33.29 -60.30 30.20
N GLN A 183 32.54 -61.16 29.52
CA GLN A 183 32.98 -62.54 29.24
C GLN A 183 32.61 -62.97 27.82
N VAL A 184 33.61 -63.56 27.19
CA VAL A 184 33.76 -63.92 25.79
C VAL A 184 33.14 -65.31 25.56
N ALA A 185 32.38 -65.46 24.48
CA ALA A 185 32.23 -66.75 23.81
C ALA A 185 32.16 -66.46 22.30
N GLU A 186 33.35 -66.47 21.73
CA GLU A 186 33.68 -66.59 20.32
C GLU A 186 33.10 -67.92 19.79
N VAL A 187 32.32 -67.89 18.69
CA VAL A 187 32.45 -68.87 17.59
C VAL A 187 31.99 -68.18 16.29
N THR A 188 33.01 -67.93 15.49
CA THR A 188 33.14 -67.73 14.05
C THR A 188 32.20 -68.52 13.13
N ALA A 189 31.76 -67.87 12.05
CA ALA A 189 31.81 -68.36 10.66
C ALA A 189 31.35 -67.19 9.75
N ASP A 190 32.25 -66.47 9.08
CA ASP A 190 32.79 -66.81 7.75
C ASP A 190 31.69 -67.28 6.76
N TYR A 191 31.19 -66.39 5.89
CA TYR A 191 31.73 -66.22 4.53
C TYR A 191 31.06 -65.03 3.81
N PRO A 192 31.83 -64.24 3.02
CA PRO A 192 31.36 -63.23 2.07
C PRO A 192 31.07 -63.87 0.69
N ILE A 193 30.90 -63.06 -0.37
CA ILE A 193 30.79 -63.33 -1.84
C ILE A 193 29.42 -62.85 -2.36
N ASP A 194 29.22 -62.09 -3.44
CA ASP A 194 30.04 -61.49 -4.52
C ASP A 194 29.19 -60.30 -5.05
N GLU A 195 29.76 -59.15 -5.42
CA GLU A 195 30.22 -58.79 -6.78
C GLU A 195 29.18 -58.85 -7.91
N THR A 196 29.21 -57.76 -8.69
CA THR A 196 28.85 -57.59 -10.11
C THR A 196 27.40 -57.27 -10.51
N GLY A 197 27.28 -56.21 -11.30
CA GLY A 197 26.08 -55.77 -11.99
C GLY A 197 26.16 -54.29 -12.40
N GLU A 198 27.05 -53.98 -13.34
CA GLU A 198 27.05 -52.77 -14.16
C GLU A 198 25.78 -52.66 -15.04
N ASP A 199 25.71 -51.57 -15.81
CA ASP A 199 24.79 -51.21 -16.91
C ASP A 199 23.76 -50.13 -16.49
N GLU A 200 24.05 -48.84 -16.68
CA GLU A 200 24.07 -48.05 -17.94
C GLU A 200 22.68 -47.68 -18.49
N GLU A 201 22.67 -46.51 -19.16
CA GLU A 201 21.63 -45.88 -19.99
C GLU A 201 20.54 -45.09 -19.24
N GLU A 202 20.60 -43.76 -19.18
CA GLU A 202 20.45 -42.78 -20.29
C GLU A 202 19.05 -42.85 -20.91
N THR A 203 18.23 -41.81 -20.69
CA THR A 203 17.43 -41.17 -21.73
C THR A 203 16.79 -39.89 -21.20
N GLU A 204 17.09 -38.82 -21.93
CA GLU A 204 16.42 -37.53 -21.97
C GLU A 204 14.94 -37.67 -22.34
N TYR A 205 14.08 -36.79 -21.81
CA TYR A 205 13.27 -35.79 -22.53
C TYR A 205 12.27 -35.12 -21.57
#